data_AF-A0A428W7P6-F1
#
_entry.id   AF-A0A428W7P6-F1
#
_cell.length_a   1.000
_cell.length_b   1.000
_cell.length_c   1.000
_cell.angle_alpha   90.00
_cell.angle_beta   90.00
_cell.angle_gamma   90.00
#
_symmetry.space_group_name_H-M   'P 1'
#
loop_
_entity.id
_entity.type
_entity.pdbx_description
1 polymer ?
#
loop_
_entity_poly.entity_id
_entity_poly.type
_entity_poly.pdbx_seq_one_letter_code
_entity_poly.pdbx_strand_id
1 'polypeptide(L)'
;MTAKAGGQGHRRIAVRLGRPASTVRGWLRAFAGRAAVVRAVLAVLLVALDPLAGRLVVHGSVFADAVEVLGVCAAAARRRLGVLGAVSAWQLASAVTDGRLLSGAVPGEWSNTSWPLGTAG
;
A
#
# COMPACT_ATOMS: atom_id res chain seq x y z
N MET A 1 1.51 -7.49 5.63
CA MET A 1 2.12 -7.62 4.28
C MET A 1 3.64 -7.62 4.32
N THR A 2 4.29 -6.77 5.12
CA THR A 2 5.77 -6.67 5.26
C THR A 2 6.47 -8.02 5.41
N ALA A 3 5.96 -8.91 6.27
CA ALA A 3 6.52 -10.25 6.42
C ALA A 3 6.48 -11.08 5.11
N LYS A 4 5.42 -10.95 4.30
CA LYS A 4 5.32 -11.62 3.00
C LYS A 4 6.25 -10.99 1.96
N ALA A 5 6.39 -9.66 1.97
CA ALA A 5 7.34 -8.93 1.12
C ALA A 5 8.79 -9.36 1.42
N GLY A 6 9.12 -9.56 2.70
CA GLY A 6 10.38 -10.17 3.14
C GLY A 6 10.46 -11.70 2.98
N GLY A 7 9.70 -12.28 2.06
CA GLY A 7 9.81 -13.70 1.67
C GLY A 7 9.09 -14.72 2.58
N GLN A 8 8.41 -14.31 3.65
CA GLN A 8 7.82 -15.28 4.56
C GLN A 8 6.53 -15.93 4.03
N GLY A 9 6.39 -17.24 4.26
CA GLY A 9 5.21 -18.02 3.88
C GLY A 9 3.95 -17.69 4.71
N HIS A 10 2.78 -17.79 4.10
CA HIS A 10 1.50 -17.42 4.73
C HIS A 10 1.20 -18.22 6.01
N ARG A 11 1.59 -19.51 6.10
CA ARG A 11 1.42 -20.32 7.32
C ARG A 11 2.22 -19.76 8.51
N ARG A 12 3.48 -19.39 8.29
CA ARG A 12 4.34 -18.77 9.32
C ARG A 12 3.83 -17.39 9.74
N ILE A 13 3.25 -16.64 8.81
CA ILE A 13 2.60 -15.36 9.11
C ILE A 13 1.34 -15.60 9.95
N ALA A 14 0.51 -16.58 9.59
CA ALA A 14 -0.72 -16.92 10.29
C ALA A 14 -0.49 -17.32 11.76
N VAL A 15 0.51 -18.15 12.02
CA VAL A 15 0.91 -18.53 13.38
C VAL A 15 1.29 -17.30 14.21
N ARG A 16 2.16 -16.43 13.68
CA ARG A 16 2.57 -15.21 14.40
C ARG A 16 1.42 -14.22 14.65
N LEU A 17 0.42 -14.18 13.77
CA LEU A 17 -0.73 -13.31 13.90
C LEU A 17 -1.87 -13.92 14.73
N GLY A 18 -1.79 -15.20 15.11
CA GLY A 18 -2.88 -15.91 15.78
C GLY A 18 -4.17 -15.99 14.93
N ARG A 19 -4.03 -16.10 13.60
CA ARG A 19 -5.17 -16.11 12.66
C ARG A 19 -5.19 -17.38 11.80
N PRO A 20 -6.36 -17.80 11.27
CA PRO A 20 -6.43 -18.92 10.35
C PRO A 20 -5.54 -18.71 9.11
N ALA A 21 -4.85 -19.76 8.68
CA ALA A 21 -3.97 -19.70 7.52
C ALA A 21 -4.71 -19.36 6.22
N SER A 22 -5.97 -19.79 6.09
CA SER A 22 -6.87 -19.46 4.97
C SER A 22 -7.17 -17.96 4.92
N THR A 23 -7.44 -17.34 6.07
CA THR A 23 -7.69 -15.89 6.18
C THR A 23 -6.46 -15.08 5.78
N VAL A 24 -5.28 -15.43 6.31
CA VAL A 24 -4.04 -14.75 5.93
C VAL A 24 -3.74 -14.95 4.45
N ARG A 25 -3.93 -16.16 3.92
CA ARG A 25 -3.79 -16.42 2.48
C ARG A 25 -4.77 -15.56 1.67
N GLY A 26 -6.01 -15.41 2.12
CA GLY A 26 -7.02 -14.55 1.51
C GLY A 26 -6.58 -13.09 1.45
N TRP A 27 -6.13 -12.53 2.57
CA TRP A 27 -5.60 -11.15 2.63
C TRP A 27 -4.41 -10.94 1.70
N LEU A 28 -3.44 -11.87 1.72
CA LEU A 28 -2.27 -11.79 0.86
C LEU A 28 -2.64 -11.87 -0.63
N ARG A 29 -3.61 -12.72 -0.99
CA ARG A 29 -4.11 -12.83 -2.37
C ARG A 29 -4.85 -11.57 -2.80
N ALA A 30 -5.70 -11.02 -1.93
CA ALA A 30 -6.45 -9.81 -2.21
C ALA A 30 -5.51 -8.62 -2.46
N PHE A 31 -4.47 -8.47 -1.64
CA PHE A 31 -3.44 -7.46 -1.86
C PHE A 31 -2.63 -7.72 -3.13
N ALA A 32 -2.20 -8.97 -3.37
CA ALA A 32 -1.43 -9.32 -4.56
C ALA A 32 -2.18 -8.96 -5.86
N GLY A 33 -3.50 -9.18 -5.90
CA GLY A 33 -4.34 -8.79 -7.03
C GLY A 33 -4.42 -7.27 -7.26
N ARG A 34 -4.10 -6.45 -6.25
CA ARG A 34 -4.14 -4.97 -6.31
C ARG A 34 -2.75 -4.35 -6.33
N ALA A 35 -1.69 -5.12 -6.12
CA ALA A 35 -0.35 -4.61 -5.88
C ALA A 35 0.17 -3.72 -7.02
N ALA A 36 -0.14 -4.06 -8.28
CA ALA A 36 0.26 -3.25 -9.43
C ALA A 36 -0.39 -1.86 -9.41
N VAL A 37 -1.71 -1.80 -9.18
CA VAL A 37 -2.47 -0.54 -9.13
C VAL A 37 -2.05 0.29 -7.91
N VAL A 38 -1.93 -0.35 -6.75
CA VAL A 38 -1.44 0.30 -5.52
C VAL A 38 -0.05 0.89 -5.73
N ARG A 39 0.87 0.15 -6.34
CA ARG A 39 2.22 0.64 -6.65
C ARG A 39 2.17 1.86 -7.57
N ALA A 40 1.37 1.81 -8.64
CA ALA A 40 1.26 2.90 -9.60
C ALA A 40 0.71 4.18 -8.95
N VAL A 41 -0.41 4.09 -8.21
CA VAL A 41 -1.01 5.26 -7.56
C VAL A 41 -0.10 5.85 -6.49
N LEU A 42 0.54 5.00 -5.69
CA LEU A 42 1.47 5.48 -4.69
C LEU A 42 2.74 6.09 -5.30
N ALA A 43 3.21 5.60 -6.45
CA ALA A 43 4.33 6.23 -7.15
C ALA A 43 3.99 7.65 -7.62
N VAL A 44 2.77 7.88 -8.15
CA VAL A 44 2.29 9.23 -8.49
C VAL A 44 2.18 10.10 -7.24
N LEU A 45 1.61 9.57 -6.15
CA LEU A 45 1.53 10.27 -4.88
C LEU A 45 2.92 10.62 -4.33
N LEU A 46 3.91 9.74 -4.49
CA LEU A 46 5.28 10.00 -4.04
C LEU A 46 5.86 11.23 -4.73
N VAL A 47 5.70 11.33 -6.05
CA VAL A 47 6.20 12.49 -6.82
C VAL A 47 5.57 13.80 -6.33
N ALA A 48 4.28 13.78 -5.98
CA ALA A 48 3.62 14.97 -5.45
C ALA A 48 4.07 15.32 -4.02
N LEU A 49 4.36 14.32 -3.19
CA LEU A 49 4.84 14.53 -1.83
C LEU A 49 6.31 14.96 -1.81
N ASP A 50 7.14 14.38 -2.67
CA ASP A 50 8.58 14.57 -2.71
C ASP A 50 9.06 14.46 -4.18
N PRO A 51 9.03 15.57 -4.94
CA PRO A 51 9.44 15.58 -6.35
C PRO A 51 10.91 15.19 -6.57
N LEU A 52 11.72 15.28 -5.51
CA LEU A 52 13.14 14.92 -5.52
C LEU A 52 13.40 13.53 -4.94
N ALA A 53 12.34 12.73 -4.74
CA ALA A 53 12.46 11.37 -4.25
C ALA A 53 13.45 10.57 -5.12
N GLY A 54 14.44 9.98 -4.47
CA GLY A 54 15.42 9.13 -5.13
C GLY A 54 14.80 7.86 -5.72
N ARG A 55 15.63 7.08 -6.41
CA ARG A 55 15.19 5.82 -7.03
C ARG A 55 14.65 4.86 -5.95
N LEU A 56 13.45 4.34 -6.20
CA LEU A 56 12.83 3.30 -5.39
C LEU A 56 13.62 1.99 -5.48
N VAL A 57 13.73 1.29 -4.35
CA VAL A 57 14.28 -0.07 -4.33
C VAL A 57 13.30 -1.01 -5.03
N VAL A 58 13.81 -1.80 -5.98
CA VAL A 58 13.03 -2.81 -6.70
C VAL A 58 13.41 -4.18 -6.14
N HIS A 59 12.42 -4.92 -5.66
CA HIS A 59 12.59 -6.21 -4.99
C HIS A 59 12.29 -7.40 -5.92
N GLY A 60 11.97 -7.14 -7.19
CA GLY A 60 11.67 -8.18 -8.19
C GLY A 60 10.30 -8.84 -8.03
N SER A 61 9.45 -8.34 -7.12
CA SER A 61 8.06 -8.76 -7.02
C SER A 61 7.15 -7.55 -6.85
N VAL A 62 6.10 -7.47 -7.67
CA VAL A 62 5.13 -6.35 -7.62
C VAL A 62 4.52 -6.20 -6.23
N PHE A 63 4.33 -7.31 -5.50
CA PHE A 63 3.87 -7.29 -4.12
C PHE A 63 4.85 -6.56 -3.20
N ALA A 64 6.14 -6.91 -3.25
CA ALA A 64 7.15 -6.29 -2.41
C ALA A 64 7.40 -4.82 -2.81
N ASP A 65 7.45 -4.54 -4.11
CA ASP A 65 7.61 -3.17 -4.63
C ASP A 65 6.45 -2.25 -4.19
N ALA A 66 5.21 -2.77 -4.16
CA ALA A 66 4.05 -2.01 -3.67
C ALA A 66 4.16 -1.70 -2.18
N VAL A 67 4.67 -2.64 -1.37
CA VAL A 67 4.91 -2.44 0.07
C VAL A 67 6.05 -1.45 0.31
N GLU A 68 7.12 -1.52 -0.49
CA GLU A 68 8.24 -0.59 -0.45
C GLU A 68 7.78 0.84 -0.71
N VAL A 69 7.13 1.06 -1.86
CA VAL A 69 6.58 2.36 -2.25
C VAL A 69 5.63 2.91 -1.19
N LEU A 70 4.79 2.07 -0.59
CA LEU A 70 3.89 2.50 0.48
C LEU A 70 4.66 3.04 1.70
N GLY A 71 5.74 2.37 2.09
CA GLY A 71 6.61 2.82 3.18
C GLY A 71 7.29 4.15 2.85
N VAL A 72 7.82 4.28 1.64
CA VAL A 72 8.45 5.52 1.16
C VAL A 72 7.46 6.68 1.12
N CYS A 73 6.24 6.46 0.61
CA CYS A 73 5.18 7.48 0.61
C CYS A 73 4.78 7.91 2.02
N ALA A 74 4.63 6.97 2.96
CA ALA A 74 4.30 7.30 4.34
C ALA A 74 5.40 8.15 5.00
N ALA A 75 6.67 7.85 4.72
CA ALA A 75 7.79 8.65 5.19
C ALA A 75 7.80 10.05 4.55
N ALA A 76 7.58 10.15 3.23
CA ALA A 76 7.49 11.42 2.52
C ALA A 76 6.32 12.30 3.02
N ALA A 77 5.15 11.70 3.23
CA ALA A 77 3.98 12.39 3.79
C ALA A 77 4.28 12.96 5.17
N ARG A 78 4.91 12.18 6.06
CA ARG A 78 5.34 12.66 7.38
C ARG A 78 6.32 13.82 7.30
N ARG A 79 7.30 13.76 6.39
CA ARG A 79 8.28 14.85 6.19
C ARG A 79 7.62 16.12 5.68
N ARG A 80 6.72 16.01 4.69
CA ARG A 80 6.08 17.16 4.03
C ARG A 80 4.98 17.81 4.86
N LEU A 81 4.12 17.00 5.48
CA LEU A 81 2.87 17.45 6.11
C LEU A 81 2.94 17.44 7.65
N GLY A 82 4.06 17.04 8.24
CA GLY A 82 4.25 16.98 9.69
C GLY A 82 3.23 16.06 10.37
N VAL A 83 2.53 16.58 11.39
CA VAL A 83 1.53 15.82 12.17
C VAL A 83 0.37 15.32 11.30
N LEU A 84 -0.06 16.09 10.30
CA LEU A 84 -1.13 15.69 9.39
C LEU A 84 -0.73 14.49 8.52
N GLY A 85 0.56 14.39 8.17
CA GLY A 85 1.12 13.26 7.43
C GLY A 85 1.56 12.08 8.30
N ALA A 86 1.43 12.17 9.62
CA ALA A 86 1.92 11.18 10.57
C ALA A 86 1.04 9.93 10.68
N VAL A 87 0.39 9.53 9.59
CA VAL A 87 -0.44 8.32 9.52
C VAL A 87 0.43 7.06 9.34
N SER A 88 -0.11 5.91 9.72
CA SER A 88 0.53 4.63 9.40
C SER A 88 0.47 4.37 7.89
N ALA A 89 1.45 3.63 7.38
CA ALA A 89 1.44 3.12 6.00
C ALA A 89 0.11 2.41 5.65
N TRP A 90 -0.51 1.72 6.62
CA TRP A 90 -1.78 1.02 6.39
C TRP A 90 -2.98 1.96 6.31
N GLN A 91 -3.00 3.06 7.07
CA GLN A 91 -4.01 4.11 6.92
C GLN A 91 -3.88 4.80 5.55
N LEU A 92 -2.65 5.07 5.11
CA LEU A 92 -2.41 5.60 3.76
C LEU A 92 -2.90 4.64 2.68
N ALA A 93 -2.58 3.34 2.80
CA ALA A 93 -3.04 2.32 1.86
C ALA A 93 -4.57 2.22 1.83
N SER A 94 -5.23 2.30 2.98
CA SER A 94 -6.69 2.35 3.06
C SER A 94 -7.25 3.59 2.37
N ALA A 95 -6.69 4.77 2.60
CA ALA A 95 -7.15 6.01 1.97
C ALA A 95 -7.02 5.95 0.42
N VAL A 96 -5.90 5.43 -0.07
CA VAL A 96 -5.66 5.29 -1.53
C VAL A 96 -6.57 4.25 -2.19
N THR A 97 -7.08 3.29 -1.42
CA THR A 97 -7.92 2.19 -1.94
C THR A 97 -9.38 2.25 -1.52
N ASP A 98 -9.84 3.38 -0.96
CA ASP A 98 -11.20 3.55 -0.41
C ASP A 98 -11.56 2.45 0.63
N GLY A 99 -10.57 2.01 1.42
CA GLY A 99 -10.71 0.90 2.37
C GLY A 99 -10.87 -0.48 1.74
N ARG A 100 -10.86 -0.60 0.41
CA ARG A 100 -11.13 -1.85 -0.33
C ARG A 100 -9.89 -2.71 -0.56
N LEU A 101 -8.75 -2.38 0.05
CA LEU A 101 -7.49 -3.10 -0.11
C LEU A 101 -7.63 -4.62 0.04
N LEU A 102 -8.43 -5.07 1.02
CA LEU A 102 -8.65 -6.48 1.33
C LEU A 102 -10.05 -6.98 0.98
N SER A 103 -10.91 -6.13 0.40
CA SER A 103 -12.26 -6.52 -0.01
C SER A 103 -12.22 -7.54 -1.16
N GLY A 104 -13.26 -8.35 -1.30
CA GLY A 104 -13.47 -9.16 -2.51
C GLY A 104 -13.49 -8.27 -3.76
N ALA A 105 -13.00 -8.76 -4.89
CA ALA A 105 -12.91 -7.97 -6.11
C ALA A 105 -14.31 -7.66 -6.66
N VAL A 106 -14.75 -6.41 -6.53
CA VAL A 106 -15.75 -5.82 -7.44
C VAL A 106 -14.95 -5.04 -8.47
N PRO A 107 -15.11 -5.29 -9.78
CA PRO A 107 -14.50 -4.46 -10.81
C PRO A 107 -15.26 -3.13 -10.81
N GLY A 108 -14.70 -2.14 -10.11
CA GLY A 108 -15.25 -0.79 -10.03
C GLY A 108 -14.13 0.20 -9.79
N GLU A 109 -14.11 1.25 -10.59
CA GLU A 109 -13.23 2.41 -10.46
C GLU A 109 -13.09 2.87 -9.01
N TRP A 110 -11.88 3.27 -8.65
CA TRP A 110 -11.62 3.92 -7.38
C TRP A 110 -12.14 5.35 -7.43
N SER A 111 -13.37 5.56 -6.97
CA SER A 111 -13.90 6.90 -6.71
C SER A 111 -13.49 7.32 -5.30
N ASN A 112 -12.26 7.82 -5.13
CA ASN A 112 -11.86 8.46 -3.88
C ASN A 112 -12.06 9.98 -4.00
N THR A 113 -13.11 10.50 -3.35
CA THR A 113 -13.43 11.94 -3.31
C THR A 113 -12.50 12.73 -2.37
N SER A 114 -11.71 12.05 -1.53
CA SER A 114 -10.72 12.63 -0.62
C SER A 114 -9.29 12.58 -1.18
N TRP A 115 -9.17 12.69 -2.51
CA TRP A 115 -7.89 12.51 -3.20
C TRP A 115 -6.80 13.45 -2.62
N PRO A 116 -5.67 12.91 -2.13
CA PRO A 116 -4.66 13.71 -1.42
C PRO A 116 -3.93 14.71 -2.33
N LEU A 117 -4.16 14.64 -3.65
CA LEU A 117 -3.59 15.57 -4.63
C LEU A 117 -4.58 16.68 -5.04
N GLY A 118 -5.80 16.68 -4.50
CA GLY A 118 -6.90 17.51 -5.01
C GLY A 118 -7.39 17.03 -6.37
N THR A 119 -8.59 17.45 -6.78
CA THR A 119 -9.02 17.35 -8.18
C THR A 119 -8.12 18.29 -8.98
N ALA A 120 -7.29 17.74 -9.86
CA ALA A 120 -6.66 18.55 -10.90
C ALA A 120 -7.79 19.21 -11.70
N GLY A 121 -7.94 20.52 -11.52
CA GLY A 121 -8.79 21.36 -12.36
C GLY A 121 -8.16 21.60 -13.71
#